data_AF-A0A7J8RJS8-F1
#
_entry.id   AF-A0A7J8RJS8-F1
#
_cell.length_a   1.000
_cell.length_b   1.000
_cell.length_c   1.000
_cell.angle_alpha   90.00
_cell.angle_beta   90.00
_cell.angle_gamma   90.00
#
_symmetry.space_group_name_H-M   'P 1'
#
loop_
_entity.id
_entity.type
_entity.pdbx_description
1 polymer ?
#
loop_
_entity_poly.entity_id
_entity_poly.type
_entity_poly.pdbx_seq_one_letter_code
_entity_poly.pdbx_strand_id
1 'polypeptide(L)' 'MEVLTLNVFIFLQPTPLHLTVKEYVTPEKFAFWKEYGESIGFRYVASGPLVRSSYRAGELFVKSMVKERANNTTASTN' A
#
# COMPACT_ATOMS: atom_id res chain seq x y z
N MET A 1 -10.45 -14.00 -6.76
CA MET A 1 -10.30 -12.76 -5.96
C MET A 1 -8.98 -12.14 -6.31
N GLU A 2 -8.97 -11.14 -7.19
CA GLU A 2 -7.76 -10.39 -7.50
C GLU A 2 -7.70 -9.21 -6.54
N VAL A 3 -6.75 -9.24 -5.60
CA VAL A 3 -6.60 -8.20 -4.58
C VAL A 3 -5.63 -7.15 -5.13
N LEU A 4 -6.17 -6.07 -5.68
CA LEU A 4 -5.36 -4.95 -6.18
C LEU A 4 -4.74 -4.17 -5.00
N THR A 5 -3.41 -4.23 -4.90
CA THR A 5 -2.63 -3.58 -3.83
C THR A 5 -1.66 -2.57 -4.44
N LEU A 6 -1.77 -1.30 -4.07
CA LEU A 6 -0.85 -0.26 -4.52
C LEU A 6 0.30 -0.11 -3.51
N ASN A 7 1.54 -0.20 -3.99
CA ASN A 7 2.75 -0.01 -3.19
C ASN A 7 3.57 1.16 -3.72
N VAL A 8 3.85 2.15 -2.87
CA VAL A 8 4.65 3.33 -3.21
C VAL A 8 5.92 3.33 -2.36
N PHE A 9 7.08 3.25 -3.01
CA PHE A 9 8.39 3.12 -2.36
C PHE A 9 9.48 3.88 -3.10
N ILE A 10 10.60 4.16 -2.41
CA ILE A 10 11.77 4.80 -3.00
C ILE A 10 12.64 3.76 -3.69
N PHE A 11 13.07 4.08 -4.92
CA PHE A 11 14.09 3.32 -5.61
C PHE A 11 15.47 3.66 -5.04
N LEU A 12 16.15 2.67 -4.47
CA LEU A 12 17.56 2.78 -4.09
C LEU A 12 18.38 2.13 -5.19
N GLN A 13 19.24 2.92 -5.82
CA GLN A 13 20.15 2.44 -6.85
C GLN A 13 21.19 1.50 -6.23
N PRO A 14 21.27 0.22 -6.65
CA PRO A 14 22.18 -0.76 -6.05
C PRO A 14 23.61 -0.64 -6.61
N THR A 15 23.76 -0.27 -7.88
CA THR A 15 25.07 -0.08 -8.54
C THR A 15 25.01 1.11 -9.50
N PRO A 16 26.13 1.79 -9.79
CA PRO A 16 26.19 2.98 -10.65
C PRO A 16 25.79 2.76 -12.13
N LEU A 17 25.55 1.50 -12.52
CA LEU A 17 25.03 1.12 -13.84
C LEU A 17 23.49 1.16 -13.92
N HIS A 18 22.81 1.30 -12.78
CA HIS A 18 21.35 1.41 -12.73
C HIS A 18 20.89 2.86 -12.91
N LEU A 19 19.58 3.05 -13.11
CA LEU A 19 19.01 4.39 -13.18
C LEU A 19 19.39 5.24 -11.96
N THR A 20 19.88 6.44 -12.24
CA THR A 20 20.19 7.43 -11.23
C THR A 20 18.93 7.85 -10.48
N VAL A 21 19.01 7.88 -9.15
CA VAL A 21 17.91 8.39 -8.32
C VAL A 21 17.74 9.88 -8.61
N LYS A 22 16.57 10.25 -9.13
CA LYS A 22 16.27 11.63 -9.50
C LYS A 22 15.94 12.51 -8.30
N GLU A 23 15.20 11.97 -7.31
CA GLU A 23 14.78 12.70 -6.12
C GLU A 23 14.42 11.70 -5.01
N TYR A 24 14.74 12.04 -3.76
CA TYR A 24 14.20 11.37 -2.59
C TYR A 24 12.87 12.01 -2.21
N VAL A 25 11.80 11.23 -2.33
CA VAL A 25 10.43 11.66 -2.04
C VAL A 25 10.27 11.89 -0.53
N THR A 26 9.64 12.99 -0.13
CA THR A 26 9.36 13.30 1.28
C THR A 26 8.21 12.45 1.84
N PRO A 27 8.16 12.22 3.17
CA PRO A 27 7.05 11.52 3.84
C PRO A 27 5.65 12.05 3.50
N GLU A 28 5.51 13.36 3.29
CA GLU A 28 4.23 14.00 2.93
C GLU A 28 3.71 13.58 1.56
N LYS A 29 4.58 13.47 0.56
CA LYS A 29 4.21 12.96 -0.77
C LYS A 29 3.69 11.51 -0.66
N PHE A 30 4.25 10.69 0.24
CA PHE A 30 3.73 9.34 0.47
C PHE A 30 2.31 9.35 1.05
N ALA A 31 2.00 10.27 1.96
CA ALA A 31 0.66 10.42 2.51
C ALA A 31 -0.35 10.78 1.41
N PHE A 32 0.00 11.75 0.54
CA PHE A 32 -0.81 12.13 -0.61
C PHE A 32 -1.10 10.94 -1.54
N TRP A 33 -0.09 10.16 -1.90
CA TRP A 33 -0.27 8.99 -2.76
C TRP A 33 -1.11 7.88 -2.13
N LYS A 34 -1.05 7.76 -0.80
CA LYS A 34 -1.89 6.82 -0.07
C LYS A 34 -3.37 7.19 -0.22
N GLU A 35 -3.68 8.45 0.06
CA GLU A 35 -5.04 9.00 -0.03
C GLU A 35 -5.58 8.93 -1.45
N TYR A 36 -4.74 9.25 -2.45
CA TYR A 36 -5.06 9.10 -3.85
C TYR A 36 -5.37 7.65 -4.23
N GLY A 37 -4.53 6.68 -3.82
CA GLY A 37 -4.80 5.26 -4.06
C GLY A 37 -6.10 4.78 -3.40
N GLU A 38 -6.39 5.26 -2.18
CA GLU A 38 -7.66 4.94 -1.50
C GLU A 38 -8.85 5.52 -2.28
N SER A 39 -8.73 6.72 -2.84
CA SER A 39 -9.78 7.37 -3.65
C SER A 39 -10.07 6.67 -4.98
N ILE A 40 -9.07 6.01 -5.59
CA ILE A 40 -9.23 5.26 -6.85
C ILE A 40 -9.94 3.91 -6.62
N GLY A 41 -10.13 3.51 -5.36
CA GLY A 41 -10.77 2.25 -5.00
C GLY A 41 -9.81 1.08 -4.87
N PHE A 42 -8.51 1.34 -4.65
CA PHE A 42 -7.60 0.27 -4.25
C PHE A 42 -8.02 -0.25 -2.87
N ARG A 43 -8.20 -1.57 -2.78
CA ARG A 43 -8.61 -2.22 -1.52
C ARG A 43 -7.53 -2.09 -0.44
N TYR A 44 -6.28 -1.90 -0.86
CA TYR A 44 -5.18 -1.62 0.05
C TYR A 44 -4.10 -0.75 -0.59
N VAL A 45 -3.61 0.24 0.17
CA VAL A 45 -2.51 1.11 -0.24
C VAL A 45 -1.43 1.15 0.85
N ALA A 46 -0.23 0.67 0.53
CA ALA A 46 0.98 0.85 1.33
C ALA A 46 1.86 1.92 0.69
N SER A 47 2.17 2.97 1.46
CA SER A 47 2.98 4.08 0.98
C SER A 47 4.01 4.45 2.03
N GLY A 48 5.29 4.42 1.66
CA GLY A 48 6.37 4.82 2.56
C GLY A 48 7.77 4.51 2.02
N PRO A 49 8.80 5.21 2.53
CA PRO A 49 10.16 5.14 1.97
C PRO A 49 10.79 3.75 2.03
N LEU A 50 10.47 2.97 3.06
CA LEU A 50 10.98 1.61 3.28
C LEU A 50 10.01 0.50 2.84
N VAL A 51 8.89 0.86 2.23
CA VAL A 51 7.94 -0.15 1.72
C VAL A 51 8.62 -0.97 0.62
N ARG A 52 8.35 -2.27 0.61
CA ARG A 52 8.75 -3.23 -0.42
C ARG A 52 7.52 -4.03 -0.78
N SER A 53 7.51 -4.68 -1.95
CA SER A 53 6.37 -5.49 -2.40
C SER A 53 5.97 -6.60 -1.41
N SER A 54 6.89 -7.05 -0.55
CA SER A 54 6.64 -8.00 0.53
C SER A 54 6.38 -7.36 1.91
N TYR A 55 6.55 -6.04 2.05
CA TYR A 55 6.52 -5.37 3.34
C TYR A 55 5.12 -5.46 3.96
N ARG A 56 5.03 -6.23 5.05
CA ARG A 56 3.80 -6.45 5.84
C ARG A 56 2.65 -7.11 5.06
N ALA A 57 2.93 -7.82 3.96
CA ALA A 57 1.90 -8.52 3.17
C ALA A 57 1.03 -9.48 4.02
N GLY A 58 1.61 -10.13 5.03
CA GLY A 58 0.86 -10.97 5.98
C GLY A 58 -0.06 -10.17 6.91
N GLU A 59 0.42 -9.03 7.43
CA GLU A 59 -0.37 -8.18 8.34
C GLU A 59 -1.51 -7.46 7.58
N LEU A 60 -1.25 -7.08 6.32
CA LEU A 60 -2.25 -6.63 5.35
C LEU A 60 -3.38 -7.64 5.17
N PHE A 61 -3.00 -8.88 4.89
CA PHE A 61 -3.94 -9.96 4.60
C PHE A 61 -4.83 -10.23 5.83
N VAL A 62 -4.24 -10.22 7.03
CA VAL A 62 -4.99 -10.36 8.28
C VAL A 62 -5.94 -9.17 8.51
N LYS A 63 -5.52 -7.95 8.20
CA LYS A 63 -6.37 -6.77 8.38
C LYS A 63 -7.55 -6.74 7.40
N SER A 64 -7.36 -7.19 6.16
CA SER A 64 -8.44 -7.25 5.16
C SER A 64 -9.49 -8.30 5.52
N MET A 65 -9.09 -9.49 5.97
CA MET A 65 -10.02 -10.55 6.42
C MET A 65 -10.81 -10.15 7.69
N VAL A 66 -10.20 -9.40 8.62
CA VAL A 66 -10.91 -8.88 9.80
C VAL A 66 -11.96 -7.83 9.40
N LYS A 67 -11.62 -6.91 8.48
CA LYS A 67 -12.55 -5.90 7.96
C LYS A 67 -13.73 -6.54 7.21
N GLU A 68 -13.48 -7.57 6.43
CA GLU A 68 -14.51 -8.31 5.69
C GLU A 68 -15.46 -9.08 6.61
N ARG A 69 -14.94 -9.70 7.69
CA ARG A 69 -15.77 -10.32 8.73
C ARG A 69 -16.66 -9.29 9.44
N ALA A 70 -16.10 -8.15 9.84
CA ALA A 70 -16.85 -7.10 10.53
C ALA A 70 -18.01 -6.56 9.67
N ASN A 71 -17.78 -6.33 8.38
CA ASN A 71 -18.81 -5.84 7.47
C ASN A 71 -19.95 -6.87 7.25
N ASN A 72 -19.63 -8.17 7.20
CA ASN A 72 -20.63 -9.22 7.04
C ASN A 72 -21.51 -9.41 8.28
N THR A 73 -20.98 -9.19 9.49
CA THR A 73 -21.77 -9.25 10.73
C THR A 73 -22.81 -8.13 10.80
N THR A 74 -22.45 -6.92 10.38
CA THR A 74 -23.38 -5.77 10.36
C THR A 74 -24.47 -5.91 9.30
N ALA A 75 -24.15 -6.54 8.15
CA ALA A 75 -25.12 -6.79 7.08
C ALA A 75 -26.17 -7.87 7.42
N SER A 76 -25.87 -8.77 8.38
CA SER A 76 -26.78 -9.85 8.80
C SER A 76 -27.75 -9.44 9.93
N THR A 77 -27.61 -8.23 10.48
CA THR A 77 -28.41 -7.78 11.65
C THR A 77 -29.54 -6.81 11.27
N ASN A 78 -29.74 -6.52 9.98
CA ASN A 78 -30.88 -5.73 9.48
C ASN A 78 -31.87 -6.60 8.72
#